data_AF-A0A957QQP0-F1
#
_entry.id   AF-A0A957QQP0-F1
#
_cell.length_a   1.000
_cell.length_b   1.000
_cell.length_c   1.000
_cell.angle_alpha   90.00
_cell.angle_beta   90.00
_cell.angle_gamma   90.00
#
_symmetry.space_group_name_H-M   'P 1'
#
loop_
_entity.id
_entity.type
_entity.pdbx_description
1 polymer ?
#
loop_
_entity_poly.entity_id
_entity_poly.type
_entity_poly.pdbx_seq_one_letter_code
_entity_poly.pdbx_strand_id
1 'polypeptide(L)'
;APASDAEKTLFAESMVALESGVFLAFNAEAACTLLEAEVDSAYAEAADQDHADEAEHEGEAETHSDIDAAYSVRCENPAQLSTLDLSGLFAQFPNFAELRVQWVSDTAQSAQDLTPGAAVLELR
;
A
#
# COMPACT_ATOMS: atom_id res chain seq x y z
N ALA A 1 1.40 -10.50 -15.47
CA ALA A 1 2.41 -11.18 -14.63
C ALA A 1 3.82 -10.77 -15.09
N PRO A 2 4.78 -10.59 -14.16
CA PRO A 2 6.19 -10.36 -14.49
C PRO A 2 6.73 -11.47 -15.39
N ALA A 3 7.29 -11.12 -16.56
CA ALA A 3 7.66 -12.11 -17.58
C ALA A 3 9.15 -12.44 -17.60
N SER A 4 10.00 -11.44 -17.37
CA SER A 4 11.46 -11.56 -17.29
C SER A 4 11.95 -11.65 -15.85
N ASP A 5 13.16 -12.17 -15.66
CA ASP A 5 13.78 -12.26 -14.33
C ASP A 5 13.95 -10.87 -13.69
N ALA A 6 14.27 -9.85 -14.49
CA ALA A 6 14.35 -8.47 -14.01
C ALA A 6 13.01 -7.95 -13.50
N GLU A 7 11.91 -8.25 -14.20
CA GLU A 7 10.56 -7.87 -13.74
C GLU A 7 10.16 -8.63 -12.48
N LYS A 8 10.50 -9.92 -12.37
CA LYS A 8 10.23 -10.72 -11.16
C LYS A 8 10.97 -10.19 -9.94
N THR A 9 12.24 -9.83 -10.10
CA THR A 9 13.03 -9.22 -9.02
C THR A 9 12.42 -7.88 -8.60
N LEU A 10 12.12 -7.00 -9.55
CA LEU A 10 11.51 -5.70 -9.24
C LEU A 10 10.15 -5.85 -8.55
N PHE A 11 9.35 -6.83 -8.98
CA PHE A 11 8.09 -7.15 -8.33
C PHE A 11 8.29 -7.60 -6.87
N ALA A 12 9.19 -8.56 -6.62
CA ALA A 12 9.48 -9.02 -5.27
C ALA A 12 10.00 -7.89 -4.36
N GLU A 13 10.90 -7.03 -4.87
CA GLU A 13 11.37 -5.85 -4.13
C GLU A 13 10.25 -4.86 -3.83
N SER A 14 9.30 -4.70 -4.75
CA SER A 14 8.13 -3.85 -4.56
C SER A 14 7.19 -4.39 -3.48
N MET A 15 6.99 -5.72 -3.42
CA MET A 15 6.16 -6.34 -2.39
C MET A 15 6.78 -6.12 -0.99
N VAL A 16 8.08 -6.36 -0.85
CA VAL A 16 8.81 -6.09 0.41
C VAL A 16 8.71 -4.61 0.81
N ALA A 17 8.81 -3.69 -0.15
CA ALA A 17 8.68 -2.26 0.12
C ALA A 17 7.25 -1.91 0.60
N LEU A 18 6.21 -2.50 -0.01
CA LEU A 18 4.82 -2.34 0.43
C LEU A 18 4.60 -2.92 1.83
N GLU A 19 5.07 -4.13 2.10
CA GLU A 19 4.94 -4.79 3.42
C GLU A 19 5.61 -3.99 4.54
N SER A 20 6.67 -3.22 4.23
CA SER A 20 7.34 -2.40 5.23
C SER A 20 6.48 -1.27 5.80
N GLY A 21 5.53 -0.74 5.01
CA GLY A 21 4.69 0.42 5.36
C GLY A 21 5.46 1.70 5.75
N VAL A 22 6.78 1.75 5.55
CA VAL A 22 7.67 2.83 6.05
C VAL A 22 7.34 4.21 5.48
N PHE A 23 6.65 4.24 4.35
CA PHE A 23 6.21 5.46 3.67
C PHE A 23 4.97 6.10 4.29
N LEU A 24 4.31 5.46 5.26
CA LEU A 24 3.16 6.02 5.99
C LEU A 24 3.65 6.93 7.12
N ALA A 25 3.90 8.19 6.81
CA ALA A 25 4.38 9.15 7.79
C ALA A 25 3.22 9.94 8.43
N PHE A 26 2.87 9.58 9.66
CA PHE A 26 1.89 10.32 10.46
C PHE A 26 2.54 11.46 11.24
N ASN A 27 1.78 12.49 11.60
CA ASN A 27 2.32 13.56 12.45
C ASN A 27 2.76 13.03 13.82
N ALA A 28 3.88 13.55 14.34
CA ALA A 28 4.56 13.00 15.50
C ALA A 28 3.69 13.02 16.78
N GLU A 29 2.83 14.02 16.93
CA GLU A 29 1.95 14.18 18.10
C GLU A 29 0.96 13.02 18.25
N ALA A 30 0.57 12.39 17.15
CA ALA A 30 -0.32 11.23 17.15
C ALA A 30 0.38 9.95 17.65
N ALA A 31 1.71 9.88 17.56
CA ALA A 31 2.53 8.74 17.97
C ALA A 31 2.01 7.41 17.41
N CYS A 32 1.89 7.34 16.08
CA CYS A 32 1.35 6.18 15.37
C CYS A 32 2.43 5.11 15.10
N THR A 33 2.05 3.84 15.25
CA THR A 33 2.87 2.67 14.99
C THR A 33 2.11 1.69 14.08
N LEU A 34 2.79 1.18 13.05
CA LEU A 34 2.26 0.12 12.20
C LEU A 34 2.13 -1.18 13.02
N LEU A 35 0.95 -1.78 13.00
CA LEU A 35 0.68 -3.06 13.65
C LEU A 35 0.79 -4.22 12.66
N GLU A 36 0.20 -4.04 11.48
CA GLU A 36 0.05 -5.09 10.48
C GLU A 36 0.05 -4.48 9.08
N ALA A 37 0.64 -5.19 8.14
CA ALA A 37 0.60 -4.89 6.72
C ALA A 37 0.28 -6.19 5.97
N GLU A 38 -0.78 -6.15 5.18
CA GLU A 38 -1.20 -7.25 4.32
C GLU A 38 -1.11 -6.76 2.87
N VAL A 39 -0.34 -7.45 2.05
CA VAL A 39 -0.18 -7.12 0.63
C VAL A 39 -0.60 -8.34 -0.19
N ASP A 40 -1.68 -8.17 -0.95
CA ASP A 40 -2.22 -9.20 -1.83
C ASP A 40 -1.96 -8.83 -3.29
N SER A 41 -1.65 -9.84 -4.09
CA SER A 41 -1.57 -9.68 -5.53
C SER A 41 -1.81 -11.01 -6.23
N ALA A 42 -2.40 -10.94 -7.42
CA ALA A 42 -2.60 -12.12 -8.28
C ALA A 42 -1.28 -12.79 -8.74
N TYR A 43 -0.12 -12.23 -8.42
CA TYR A 43 1.20 -12.74 -8.80
C TYR A 43 2.06 -13.19 -7.62
N ALA A 44 1.59 -13.05 -6.37
CA ALA A 44 2.33 -13.47 -5.18
C ALA A 44 2.53 -15.00 -5.11
N GLU A 45 1.52 -15.78 -5.54
CA GLU A 45 1.54 -17.26 -5.59
C GLU A 45 2.59 -17.84 -6.57
N ALA A 46 3.15 -17.02 -7.47
CA ALA A 46 4.16 -17.44 -8.44
C ALA A 46 5.61 -17.32 -7.90
N ALA A 47 5.80 -16.76 -6.71
CA ALA A 47 7.10 -16.55 -6.10
C ALA A 47 7.52 -17.64 -5.09
N ASP A 48 6.59 -18.49 -4.64
CA ASP A 48 6.83 -19.43 -3.53
C ASP A 48 6.38 -20.88 -3.81
N GLN A 49 6.73 -21.43 -4.98
CA GLN A 49 6.48 -22.85 -5.29
C GLN A 49 7.78 -23.64 -5.54
N ASP A 50 8.36 -24.10 -4.43
CA ASP A 50 8.97 -25.43 -4.34
C ASP A 50 8.17 -26.36 -3.41
N HIS A 51 6.84 -26.20 -3.35
CA HIS A 51 5.95 -27.19 -2.73
C HIS A 51 4.63 -27.32 -3.51
N ALA A 52 4.35 -28.56 -3.91
CA ALA A 52 3.09 -28.99 -4.48
C ALA A 52 1.93 -28.77 -3.50
N ASP A 53 0.78 -28.31 -3.98
CA ASP A 53 -0.40 -29.14 -4.22
C ASP A 53 -1.62 -28.29 -4.64
N GLU A 54 -2.48 -28.95 -5.40
CA GLU A 54 -3.69 -28.55 -6.13
C GLU A 54 -4.60 -27.44 -5.55
N ALA A 55 -4.94 -26.48 -6.40
CA ALA A 55 -6.25 -25.82 -6.38
C ALA A 55 -6.72 -25.53 -7.81
N GLU A 56 -7.62 -26.38 -8.32
CA GLU A 56 -8.41 -26.11 -9.51
C GLU A 56 -9.41 -24.98 -9.19
N HIS A 57 -9.21 -23.81 -9.80
CA HIS A 57 -10.25 -22.79 -9.92
C HIS A 57 -10.50 -22.50 -11.40
N GLU A 58 -11.45 -23.24 -11.97
CA GLU A 58 -12.16 -22.85 -13.19
C GLU A 58 -13.02 -21.61 -12.90
N GLY A 59 -12.54 -20.47 -13.37
CA GLY A 59 -13.29 -19.24 -13.50
C GLY A 59 -12.44 -18.29 -14.32
N GLU A 60 -12.94 -17.82 -15.45
CA GLU A 60 -12.29 -16.76 -16.23
C GLU A 60 -12.30 -15.47 -15.39
N ALA A 61 -11.34 -15.37 -14.48
CA ALA A 61 -11.02 -14.13 -13.79
C ALA A 61 -10.25 -13.30 -14.80
N GLU A 62 -10.86 -12.20 -15.25
CA GLU A 62 -10.13 -11.02 -15.70
C GLU A 62 -8.96 -10.83 -14.71
N THR A 63 -7.74 -11.15 -15.14
CA THR A 63 -6.58 -11.15 -14.24
C THR A 63 -6.16 -9.71 -14.04
N HIS A 64 -6.86 -9.05 -13.13
CA HIS A 64 -6.51 -7.74 -12.63
C HIS A 64 -5.05 -7.79 -12.18
N SER A 65 -4.21 -6.96 -12.80
CA SER A 65 -2.80 -6.77 -12.42
C SER A 65 -2.68 -5.88 -11.18
N ASP A 66 -3.71 -5.90 -10.35
CA ASP A 66 -3.86 -5.02 -9.20
C ASP A 66 -3.06 -5.59 -8.03
N ILE A 67 -2.57 -4.67 -7.20
CA ILE A 67 -1.90 -4.98 -5.95
C ILE A 67 -2.72 -4.27 -4.88
N ASP A 68 -3.25 -5.04 -3.94
CA ASP A 68 -4.00 -4.54 -2.82
C ASP A 68 -3.10 -4.53 -1.58
N ALA A 69 -3.06 -3.40 -0.88
CA ALA A 69 -2.29 -3.26 0.34
C ALA A 69 -3.16 -2.68 1.45
N ALA A 70 -3.24 -3.38 2.57
CA ALA A 70 -3.98 -2.99 3.76
C ALA A 70 -3.01 -2.79 4.93
N TYR A 71 -3.16 -1.66 5.64
CA TYR A 71 -2.30 -1.31 6.77
C TYR A 71 -3.15 -1.03 8.00
N SER A 72 -2.83 -1.71 9.11
CA SER A 72 -3.42 -1.43 10.43
C SER A 72 -2.42 -0.64 11.26
N VAL A 73 -2.83 0.54 11.74
CA VAL A 73 -1.98 1.47 12.49
C VAL A 73 -2.64 1.81 13.83
N ARG A 74 -1.82 1.89 14.89
CA ARG A 74 -2.26 2.34 16.21
C ARG A 74 -1.54 3.62 16.61
N CYS A 75 -2.31 4.65 16.91
CA CYS A 75 -1.82 5.91 17.45
C CYS A 75 -2.07 5.98 18.96
N GLU A 76 -1.07 6.39 19.74
CA GLU A 76 -1.24 6.60 21.19
C GLU A 76 -2.14 7.82 21.48
N ASN A 77 -2.08 8.86 20.63
CA ASN A 77 -2.87 10.07 20.75
C ASN A 77 -3.71 10.31 19.49
N PRO A 78 -4.75 9.49 19.23
CA PRO A 78 -5.52 9.58 17.97
C PRO A 78 -6.20 10.93 17.76
N ALA A 79 -6.54 11.65 18.84
CA ALA A 79 -7.11 13.01 18.75
C ALA A 79 -6.14 14.06 18.21
N GLN A 80 -4.84 13.75 18.17
CA GLN A 80 -3.80 14.63 17.61
C GLN A 80 -3.43 14.25 16.18
N LEU A 81 -4.03 13.20 15.61
CA LEU A 81 -3.83 12.83 14.22
C LEU A 81 -4.40 13.91 13.32
N SER A 82 -3.53 14.52 12.52
CA SER A 82 -3.89 15.66 11.66
C SER A 82 -3.30 15.56 10.26
N THR A 83 -2.24 14.79 10.04
CA THR A 83 -1.66 14.61 8.71
C THR A 83 -1.20 13.19 8.46
N LEU A 84 -1.29 12.77 7.19
CA LEU A 84 -0.58 11.63 6.62
C LEU A 84 0.25 12.12 5.44
N ASP A 85 1.56 12.02 5.53
CA ASP A 85 2.51 12.36 4.48
C ASP A 85 2.88 11.11 3.69
N LEU A 86 2.58 11.11 2.40
CA LEU A 86 2.87 10.03 1.44
C LEU A 86 4.00 10.39 0.47
N SER A 87 4.81 11.42 0.76
CA SER A 87 6.00 11.76 -0.03
C SER A 87 6.99 10.59 -0.11
N GLY A 88 7.12 9.81 0.98
CA GLY A 88 7.90 8.58 1.01
C GLY A 88 7.40 7.53 0.01
N LEU A 89 6.10 7.47 -0.26
CA LEU A 89 5.52 6.51 -1.20
C LEU A 89 5.89 6.89 -2.64
N PHE A 90 5.77 8.17 -3.00
CA PHE A 90 6.22 8.67 -4.30
C PHE A 90 7.73 8.53 -4.50
N ALA A 91 8.53 8.66 -3.43
CA ALA A 91 9.97 8.44 -3.50
C ALA A 91 10.32 6.96 -3.72
N GLN A 92 9.59 6.05 -3.08
CA GLN A 92 9.75 4.60 -3.24
C GLN A 92 9.29 4.11 -4.63
N PHE A 93 8.20 4.68 -5.16
CA PHE A 93 7.62 4.33 -6.45
C PHE A 93 7.61 5.54 -7.39
N PRO A 94 8.74 5.85 -8.05
CA PRO A 94 8.91 7.10 -8.82
C PRO A 94 8.01 7.19 -10.06
N ASN A 95 7.37 6.09 -10.46
CA ASN A 95 6.41 6.07 -11.56
C ASN A 95 4.98 6.45 -11.13
N PHE A 96 4.72 6.62 -9.82
CA PHE A 96 3.42 7.08 -9.33
C PHE A 96 3.23 8.55 -9.66
N ALA A 97 2.25 8.83 -10.53
CA ALA A 97 1.92 10.19 -10.95
C ALA A 97 0.81 10.82 -10.09
N GLU A 98 -0.15 10.01 -9.66
CA GLU A 98 -1.35 10.42 -8.93
C GLU A 98 -1.75 9.34 -7.93
N LEU A 99 -2.21 9.75 -6.76
CA LEU A 99 -2.89 8.89 -5.79
C LEU A 99 -4.26 9.49 -5.48
N ARG A 100 -5.32 8.74 -5.77
CA ARG A 100 -6.68 9.13 -5.37
C ARG A 100 -6.97 8.60 -3.99
N VAL A 101 -6.95 9.50 -3.01
CA VAL A 101 -7.11 9.16 -1.61
C VAL A 101 -8.53 9.50 -1.16
N GLN A 102 -9.11 8.60 -0.39
CA GLN A 102 -10.39 8.79 0.30
C GLN A 102 -10.19 8.41 1.76
N TRP A 103 -10.76 9.19 2.67
CA TRP A 103 -10.72 8.88 4.09
C TRP A 103 -12.05 9.22 4.77
N VAL A 104 -12.31 8.52 5.87
CA VAL A 104 -13.52 8.67 6.69
C VAL A 104 -13.17 8.52 8.16
N SER A 105 -13.82 9.32 9.00
CA SER A 105 -13.79 9.26 10.47
C SER A 105 -15.23 9.25 11.00
N ASP A 106 -15.38 9.32 12.32
CA ASP A 106 -16.67 9.48 12.99
C ASP A 106 -17.29 10.88 12.78
N THR A 107 -16.46 11.88 12.44
CA THR A 107 -16.87 13.28 12.33
C THR A 107 -16.81 13.84 10.91
N ALA A 108 -16.01 13.25 10.02
CA ALA A 108 -15.72 13.81 8.69
C ALA A 108 -15.33 12.74 7.67
N GLN A 109 -15.36 13.12 6.40
CA GLN A 109 -14.81 12.34 5.29
C GLN A 109 -14.37 13.28 4.18
N SER A 110 -13.39 12.86 3.39
CA SER A 110 -12.94 13.63 2.23
C SER A 110 -12.34 12.73 1.15
N ALA A 111 -12.18 13.31 -0.04
CA ALA A 111 -11.48 12.72 -1.16
C ALA A 111 -10.51 13.76 -1.75
N GLN A 112 -9.28 13.35 -2.06
CA GLN A 112 -8.25 14.22 -2.59
C GLN A 112 -7.33 13.45 -3.53
N ASP A 113 -6.98 14.07 -4.67
CA ASP A 113 -5.91 13.56 -5.53
C ASP A 113 -4.58 14.15 -5.06
N LEU A 114 -3.62 13.28 -4.75
CA LEU A 114 -2.26 13.64 -4.36
C LEU A 114 -1.31 13.42 -5.54
N THR A 115 -0.25 14.22 -5.58
CA THR A 115 0.83 14.12 -6.58
C THR A 115 2.18 14.19 -5.90
N PRO A 116 3.31 13.88 -6.56
CA PRO A 116 4.63 14.04 -5.97
C PRO A 116 4.92 15.45 -5.44
N GLY A 117 4.28 16.49 -6.01
CA GLY A 117 4.41 17.89 -5.55
C GLY A 117 3.43 18.28 -4.43
N ALA A 118 2.45 17.44 -4.11
CA ALA A 118 1.41 17.67 -3.11
C ALA A 118 0.97 16.31 -2.52
N ALA A 119 1.82 15.74 -1.67
CA ALA A 119 1.70 14.37 -1.15
C ALA A 119 1.22 14.29 0.31
N VAL A 120 0.86 15.42 0.92
CA VAL A 120 0.39 15.48 2.32
C VAL A 120 -1.12 15.57 2.34
N LEU A 121 -1.74 14.64 3.07
CA LEU A 121 -3.16 14.63 3.36
C LEU A 121 -3.41 15.30 4.71
N GLU A 122 -4.35 16.24 4.74
CA GLU A 122 -4.86 16.82 5.99
C GLU A 122 -6.10 16.04 6.44
N LEU A 123 -6.03 15.51 7.67
CA LEU A 123 -7.06 14.73 8.34
C LEU A 123 -7.76 15.64 9.36
N ARG A 124 -8.84 16.32 8.96
CA ARG A 124 -9.56 17.31 9.79
C ARG A 124 -11.05 17.06 9.84
#